data_AF-A0A3D4B2V2-F1
#
_entry.id   AF-A0A3D4B2V2-F1
#
_cell.length_a   1.000
_cell.length_b   1.000
_cell.length_c   1.000
_cell.angle_alpha   90.00
_cell.angle_beta   90.00
_cell.angle_gamma   90.00
#
_symmetry.space_group_name_H-M   'P 1'
#
loop_
_entity.id
_entity.type
_entity.pdbx_description
1 polymer ?
#
loop_
_entity_poly.entity_id
_entity_poly.type
_entity_poly.pdbx_seq_one_letter_code
_entity_poly.pdbx_strand_id
1 'polypeptide(L)'
;MHDDQHGTATVLLAAVLSALRETGRSDDPSLVCAQIGLGAAGFGIARLLLDYGFQVIGSDPQPDSQQRLIDYGGTVVELAEAMQTADVVVATTGVVGLIKPAMIRPGQIIFAISNPVSEIIPEEAIQAGASFAADGKSVNNALAFPGLFKAALAVQSTEISSTMKIAAAKAISALADQGEVVPSVFHPDVHEDVIQAVLKLFE
;
A
#
# COMPACT_ATOMS: atom_id res chain seq x y z
N MET A 1 6.28 -17.63 -0.39
CA MET A 1 5.63 -16.38 -0.86
C MET A 1 4.13 -16.62 -0.86
N HIS A 2 3.33 -15.80 -0.18
CA HIS A 2 1.87 -15.83 -0.28
C HIS A 2 1.40 -14.68 -1.19
N ASP A 3 0.64 -15.01 -2.25
CA ASP A 3 0.26 -14.05 -3.30
C ASP A 3 -0.45 -12.82 -2.70
N ASP A 4 -1.47 -13.08 -1.89
CA ASP A 4 -2.27 -12.04 -1.24
C ASP A 4 -1.52 -11.15 -0.24
N GLN A 5 -0.34 -11.56 0.24
CA GLN A 5 0.41 -10.78 1.24
C GLN A 5 1.54 -9.95 0.62
N HIS A 6 2.28 -10.49 -0.34
CA HIS A 6 3.48 -9.82 -0.85
C HIS A 6 3.23 -8.98 -2.10
N GLY A 7 2.33 -9.43 -2.98
CA GLY A 7 1.95 -8.68 -4.17
C GLY A 7 1.16 -7.45 -3.78
N THR A 8 0.14 -7.66 -2.94
CA THR A 8 -0.75 -6.59 -2.49
C THR A 8 0.05 -5.49 -1.80
N ALA A 9 0.97 -5.86 -0.90
CA ALA A 9 1.84 -4.90 -0.24
C ALA A 9 2.73 -4.13 -1.22
N THR A 10 3.33 -4.81 -2.20
CA THR A 10 4.21 -4.17 -3.19
C THR A 10 3.45 -3.18 -4.07
N VAL A 11 2.31 -3.60 -4.61
CA VAL A 11 1.50 -2.77 -5.50
C VAL A 11 0.84 -1.62 -4.73
N LEU A 12 0.43 -1.85 -3.48
CA LEU A 12 -0.09 -0.79 -2.65
C LEU A 12 1.00 0.22 -2.26
N LEU A 13 2.22 -0.21 -1.96
CA LEU A 13 3.32 0.74 -1.77
C LEU A 13 3.54 1.57 -3.04
N ALA A 14 3.50 0.96 -4.23
CA ALA A 14 3.57 1.70 -5.49
C ALA A 14 2.45 2.73 -5.62
N ALA A 15 1.22 2.34 -5.28
CA ALA A 15 0.04 3.20 -5.25
C ALA A 15 0.20 4.39 -4.30
N VAL A 16 0.70 4.16 -3.08
CA VAL A 16 1.00 5.20 -2.10
C VAL A 16 2.03 6.18 -2.67
N LEU A 17 3.12 5.68 -3.26
CA LEU A 17 4.16 6.55 -3.84
C LEU A 17 3.63 7.39 -5.01
N SER A 18 2.76 6.85 -5.84
CA SER A 18 2.09 7.60 -6.92
C SER A 18 1.18 8.69 -6.35
N ALA A 19 0.33 8.35 -5.38
CA ALA A 19 -0.57 9.32 -4.74
C ALA A 19 0.19 10.45 -4.04
N LEU A 20 1.32 10.14 -3.38
CA LEU A 20 2.18 11.16 -2.78
C LEU A 20 2.82 12.07 -3.83
N ARG A 21 3.21 11.53 -4.99
CA ARG A 21 3.72 12.33 -6.11
C ARG A 21 2.66 13.27 -6.66
N GLU A 22 1.45 12.78 -6.88
CA GLU A 22 0.34 13.58 -7.40
C GLU A 22 -0.12 14.69 -6.45
N THR A 23 -0.06 14.42 -5.15
CA THR A 23 -0.43 15.39 -4.12
C THR A 23 0.73 16.31 -3.72
N GLY A 24 1.93 16.14 -4.30
CA GLY A 24 3.11 16.97 -4.03
C GLY A 24 3.73 16.72 -2.64
N ARG A 25 3.58 15.51 -2.10
CA ARG A 25 4.00 15.10 -0.74
C ARG A 25 5.09 14.02 -0.73
N SER A 26 5.73 13.70 -1.87
CA SER A 26 6.71 12.62 -1.98
C SER A 26 7.91 12.73 -1.05
N ASP A 27 8.35 13.95 -0.73
CA ASP A 27 9.55 14.22 0.07
C ASP A 27 9.24 14.57 1.53
N ASP A 28 7.99 14.38 1.98
CA ASP A 28 7.56 14.69 3.35
C ASP A 28 7.83 13.49 4.29
N PRO A 29 8.82 13.56 5.19
CA PRO A 29 9.13 12.47 6.10
C PRO A 29 8.18 12.40 7.30
N SER A 30 7.30 13.39 7.48
CA SER A 30 6.39 13.47 8.63
C SER A 30 5.07 12.73 8.43
N LEU A 31 4.88 12.14 7.25
CA LEU A 31 3.63 11.48 6.88
C LEU A 31 3.35 10.26 7.73
N VAL A 32 2.14 10.20 8.26
CA VAL A 32 1.64 9.05 9.03
C VAL A 32 0.74 8.20 8.15
N CYS A 33 1.05 6.90 8.07
CA CYS A 33 0.24 5.90 7.39
C CYS A 33 -0.59 5.10 8.40
N ALA A 34 -1.91 5.06 8.22
CA ALA A 34 -2.80 4.18 8.98
C ALA A 34 -3.09 2.89 8.20
N GLN A 35 -2.96 1.74 8.86
CA GLN A 35 -3.44 0.45 8.36
C GLN A 35 -4.65 -0.01 9.19
N ILE A 36 -5.83 -0.03 8.57
CA ILE A 36 -7.07 -0.49 9.17
C ILE A 36 -7.32 -1.94 8.74
N GLY A 37 -7.33 -2.84 9.70
CA GLY A 37 -7.29 -4.29 9.49
C GLY A 37 -5.85 -4.79 9.38
N LEU A 38 -5.44 -5.60 10.35
CA LEU A 38 -4.11 -6.20 10.51
C LEU A 38 -4.15 -7.73 10.33
N GLY A 39 -5.06 -8.20 9.47
CA GLY A 39 -5.06 -9.56 8.93
C GLY A 39 -3.81 -9.85 8.09
N ALA A 40 -3.81 -10.95 7.35
CA ALA A 40 -2.65 -11.37 6.54
C ALA A 40 -2.15 -10.29 5.55
N ALA A 41 -3.04 -9.76 4.71
CA ALA A 41 -2.69 -8.72 3.73
C ALA A 41 -2.35 -7.40 4.42
N GLY A 42 -3.19 -6.95 5.34
CA GLY A 42 -3.01 -5.68 6.07
C GLY A 42 -1.70 -5.63 6.87
N PHE A 43 -1.34 -6.71 7.55
CA PHE A 43 -0.03 -6.80 8.22
C PHE A 43 1.13 -6.77 7.21
N GLY A 44 1.00 -7.47 6.08
CA GLY A 44 2.01 -7.43 5.01
C GLY A 44 2.24 -6.02 4.46
N ILE A 45 1.17 -5.25 4.31
CA ILE A 45 1.20 -3.84 3.91
C ILE A 45 1.89 -2.99 4.97
N ALA A 46 1.40 -3.03 6.22
CA ALA A 46 1.96 -2.24 7.32
C ALA A 46 3.46 -2.49 7.49
N ARG A 47 3.86 -3.76 7.39
CA ARG A 47 5.25 -4.18 7.44
C ARG A 47 6.09 -3.53 6.34
N LEU A 48 5.61 -3.55 5.10
CA LEU A 48 6.36 -2.99 3.98
C LEU A 48 6.42 -1.45 4.03
N LEU A 49 5.37 -0.79 4.53
CA LEU A 49 5.37 0.66 4.79
C LEU A 49 6.40 1.04 5.87
N LEU A 50 6.48 0.27 6.96
CA LEU A 50 7.52 0.43 7.98
C LEU A 50 8.92 0.20 7.39
N ASP A 51 9.11 -0.88 6.62
CA ASP A 51 10.39 -1.19 5.96
C ASP A 51 10.81 -0.10 4.95
N TYR A 52 9.84 0.60 4.34
CA TYR A 52 10.09 1.75 3.47
C TYR A 52 10.56 2.98 4.25
N GLY A 53 10.12 3.12 5.51
CA GLY A 53 10.47 4.22 6.41
C GLY A 53 9.30 5.12 6.83
N PHE A 54 8.05 4.75 6.53
CA PHE A 54 6.89 5.50 7.04
C PHE A 54 6.65 5.24 8.52
N GLN A 55 6.14 6.24 9.23
CA GLN A 55 5.48 6.00 10.51
C GLN A 55 4.15 5.31 10.25
N VAL A 56 3.94 4.13 10.87
CA VAL A 56 2.71 3.36 10.71
C VAL A 56 1.95 3.24 12.02
N ILE A 57 0.69 3.65 11.99
CA ILE A 57 -0.31 3.37 13.02
C ILE A 57 -1.30 2.32 12.50
N GLY A 58 -1.80 1.45 13.36
CA GLY A 58 -2.72 0.39 12.96
C GLY A 58 -3.94 0.27 13.86
N SER A 59 -5.02 -0.25 13.31
CA SER A 59 -6.25 -0.52 14.05
C SER A 59 -6.83 -1.86 13.63
N ASP A 60 -7.09 -2.75 14.59
CA ASP A 60 -7.66 -4.08 14.37
C ASP A 60 -8.37 -4.56 15.65
N PRO A 61 -9.49 -5.29 15.58
CA PRO A 61 -10.18 -5.77 16.78
C PRO A 61 -9.43 -6.89 17.52
N GLN A 62 -8.49 -7.61 16.87
CA GLN A 62 -7.81 -8.77 17.45
C GLN A 62 -6.49 -8.36 18.15
N PRO A 63 -6.33 -8.63 19.45
CA PRO A 63 -5.11 -8.30 20.19
C PRO A 63 -3.84 -8.90 19.61
N ASP A 64 -3.89 -10.13 19.10
CA ASP A 64 -2.71 -10.78 18.47
C ASP A 64 -2.28 -10.06 17.19
N SER A 65 -3.22 -9.49 16.43
CA SER A 65 -2.91 -8.69 15.24
C SER A 65 -2.29 -7.35 15.61
N GLN A 66 -2.80 -6.72 16.66
CA GLN A 66 -2.23 -5.50 17.23
C GLN A 66 -0.79 -5.74 17.72
N GLN A 67 -0.57 -6.81 18.48
CA GLN A 67 0.74 -7.14 19.03
C GLN A 67 1.78 -7.39 17.94
N ARG A 68 1.41 -8.08 16.85
CA ARG A 68 2.31 -8.28 15.69
C ARG A 68 2.80 -6.97 15.09
N LEU A 69 1.94 -5.95 15.01
CA LEU A 69 2.33 -4.63 14.52
C LEU A 69 3.28 -3.93 15.48
N ILE A 70 2.97 -3.97 16.78
CA ILE A 70 3.81 -3.39 17.84
C ILE A 70 5.20 -4.02 17.84
N ASP A 71 5.28 -5.35 17.79
CA ASP A 71 6.54 -6.08 17.77
C ASP A 71 7.41 -5.74 16.55
N TYR A 72 6.78 -5.33 15.44
CA TYR A 72 7.47 -4.89 14.22
C TYR A 72 7.82 -3.39 14.23
N GLY A 73 7.41 -2.62 15.24
CA GLY A 73 7.72 -1.20 15.40
C GLY A 73 6.62 -0.23 14.95
N GLY A 74 5.42 -0.72 14.63
CA GLY A 74 4.25 0.14 14.45
C GLY A 74 3.58 0.50 15.79
N THR A 75 2.60 1.41 15.74
CA THR A 75 1.79 1.78 16.92
C THR A 75 0.34 1.38 16.69
N VAL A 76 -0.39 1.03 17.74
CA VAL A 76 -1.81 0.68 17.64
C VAL A 76 -2.67 1.79 18.22
N VAL A 77 -3.71 2.18 17.49
CA VAL A 77 -4.68 3.21 17.88
C VAL A 77 -6.09 2.77 17.52
N GLU A 78 -7.08 3.48 18.05
CA GLU A 78 -8.47 3.30 17.66
C GLU A 78 -8.72 3.85 16.25
N LEU A 79 -9.70 3.29 15.53
CA LEU A 79 -10.06 3.72 14.17
C LEU A 79 -10.31 5.24 14.10
N ALA A 80 -11.01 5.79 15.10
CA ALA A 80 -11.32 7.22 15.14
C ALA A 80 -10.04 8.09 15.21
N GLU A 81 -9.04 7.66 15.97
CA GLU A 81 -7.76 8.36 16.08
C GLU A 81 -6.93 8.21 14.80
N ALA A 82 -6.91 7.02 14.20
CA ALA A 82 -6.25 6.79 12.91
C ALA A 82 -6.80 7.72 11.82
N MET A 83 -8.13 7.85 11.73
CA MET A 83 -8.78 8.74 10.77
C MET A 83 -8.50 10.22 11.03
N GLN A 84 -8.20 10.62 12.27
CA GLN A 84 -7.91 12.02 12.61
C GLN A 84 -6.44 12.41 12.39
N THR A 85 -5.52 11.46 12.56
CA THR A 85 -4.08 11.72 12.62
C THR A 85 -3.34 11.32 11.34
N ALA A 86 -3.80 10.30 10.62
CA ALA A 86 -3.12 9.80 9.44
C ALA A 86 -3.28 10.70 8.22
N ASP A 87 -2.25 10.72 7.39
CA ASP A 87 -2.23 11.37 6.08
C ASP A 87 -2.62 10.40 4.97
N VAL A 88 -2.19 9.15 5.11
CA VAL A 88 -2.54 8.04 4.23
C VAL A 88 -3.29 7.00 5.05
N VAL A 89 -4.48 6.60 4.62
CA VAL A 89 -5.26 5.53 5.26
C VAL A 89 -5.41 4.39 4.28
N VAL A 90 -4.99 3.20 4.69
CA VAL A 90 -5.20 1.94 3.98
C VAL A 90 -6.17 1.09 4.77
N ALA A 91 -7.22 0.58 4.13
CA ALA A 91 -8.19 -0.33 4.75
C ALA A 91 -8.29 -1.65 3.98
N THR A 92 -8.17 -2.76 4.73
CA THR A 92 -8.26 -4.15 4.24
C THR A 92 -9.05 -5.03 5.24
N THR A 93 -10.25 -4.58 5.61
CA THR A 93 -11.08 -5.18 6.65
C THR A 93 -12.18 -6.09 6.11
N GLY A 94 -12.63 -5.87 4.88
CA GLY A 94 -13.84 -6.48 4.32
C GLY A 94 -15.15 -5.96 4.88
N VAL A 95 -15.11 -4.95 5.76
CA VAL A 95 -16.32 -4.38 6.40
C VAL A 95 -16.84 -3.22 5.56
N VAL A 96 -17.89 -3.49 4.79
CA VAL A 96 -18.52 -2.50 3.91
C VAL A 96 -19.04 -1.31 4.69
N GLY A 97 -18.67 -0.10 4.25
CA GLY A 97 -19.10 1.14 4.88
C GLY A 97 -18.49 1.39 6.26
N LEU A 98 -17.38 0.74 6.61
CA LEU A 98 -16.66 0.98 7.87
C LEU A 98 -16.19 2.44 7.98
N ILE A 99 -15.62 2.97 6.89
CA ILE A 99 -15.17 4.35 6.83
C ILE A 99 -16.35 5.21 6.37
N LYS A 100 -16.78 6.15 7.22
CA LYS A 100 -17.87 7.08 6.87
C LYS A 100 -17.29 8.35 6.25
N PRO A 101 -17.98 9.00 5.29
CA PRO A 101 -17.57 10.29 4.74
C PRO A 101 -17.23 11.34 5.82
N ALA A 102 -17.99 11.38 6.92
CA ALA A 102 -17.74 12.29 8.04
C ALA A 102 -16.42 12.06 8.80
N MET A 103 -15.73 10.93 8.59
CA MET A 103 -14.44 10.62 9.19
C MET A 103 -13.27 11.11 8.33
N ILE A 104 -13.51 11.49 7.07
CA ILE A 104 -12.47 11.92 6.15
C ILE A 104 -12.02 13.34 6.50
N ARG A 105 -10.71 13.52 6.64
CA ARG A 105 -10.06 14.81 6.83
C ARG A 105 -9.66 15.40 5.47
N PRO A 106 -9.83 16.72 5.26
CA PRO A 106 -9.34 17.38 4.06
C PRO A 106 -7.85 17.09 3.80
N GLY A 107 -7.52 16.68 2.57
CA GLY A 107 -6.15 16.38 2.17
C GLY A 107 -5.66 14.97 2.48
N GLN A 108 -6.50 14.08 3.04
CA GLN A 108 -6.14 12.67 3.21
C GLN A 108 -6.03 11.93 1.88
N ILE A 109 -5.24 10.87 1.89
CA ILE A 109 -5.12 9.87 0.83
C ILE A 109 -5.76 8.58 1.34
N ILE A 110 -6.75 8.04 0.64
CA ILE A 110 -7.55 6.90 1.10
C ILE A 110 -7.43 5.72 0.14
N PHE A 111 -7.01 4.56 0.64
CA PHE A 111 -6.99 3.29 -0.08
C PHE A 111 -7.94 2.31 0.60
N ALA A 112 -9.13 2.08 0.02
CA ALA A 112 -10.12 1.14 0.53
C ALA A 112 -10.14 -0.11 -0.36
N ILE A 113 -9.27 -1.08 -0.07
CA ILE A 113 -8.88 -2.10 -1.06
C ILE A 113 -9.55 -3.46 -0.88
N SER A 114 -10.55 -3.56 -0.01
CA SER A 114 -11.35 -4.78 0.14
C SER A 114 -12.19 -5.07 -1.11
N ASN A 115 -12.24 -6.35 -1.48
CA ASN A 115 -13.04 -6.86 -2.59
C ASN A 115 -14.17 -7.77 -2.06
N PRO A 116 -15.35 -7.83 -2.72
CA PRO A 116 -15.75 -7.08 -3.93
C PRO A 116 -16.26 -5.65 -3.64
N VAL A 117 -16.53 -5.33 -2.38
CA VAL A 117 -17.02 -4.01 -1.95
C VAL A 117 -16.09 -3.47 -0.88
N SER A 118 -15.63 -2.22 -1.08
CA SER A 118 -14.67 -1.54 -0.24
C SER A 118 -15.29 -0.96 1.04
N GLU A 119 -14.43 -0.51 1.97
CA GLU A 119 -14.81 0.14 3.22
C GLU A 119 -15.47 1.50 3.02
N ILE A 120 -15.11 2.20 1.94
CA ILE A 120 -15.72 3.43 1.44
C ILE A 120 -15.54 3.48 -0.08
N ILE A 121 -16.50 4.05 -0.78
CA ILE A 121 -16.42 4.25 -2.24
C ILE A 121 -15.45 5.42 -2.51
N PRO A 122 -14.46 5.29 -3.43
CA PRO A 122 -13.48 6.34 -3.68
C PRO A 122 -14.09 7.71 -3.98
N GLU A 123 -15.15 7.75 -4.77
CA GLU A 123 -15.87 8.99 -5.10
C GLU A 123 -16.48 9.66 -3.87
N GLU A 124 -16.98 8.88 -2.90
CA GLU A 124 -17.51 9.41 -1.64
C GLU A 124 -16.39 9.96 -0.76
N ALA A 125 -15.22 9.30 -0.73
CA ALA A 125 -14.05 9.79 0.00
C ALA A 125 -13.54 11.12 -0.57
N ILE A 126 -13.47 11.25 -1.90
CA ILE A 126 -13.08 12.49 -2.57
C ILE A 126 -14.08 13.61 -2.30
N GLN A 127 -15.39 13.34 -2.41
CA GLN A 127 -16.45 14.31 -2.09
C GLN A 127 -16.39 14.76 -0.62
N ALA A 128 -15.94 13.90 0.28
CA ALA A 128 -15.75 14.21 1.69
C ALA A 128 -14.46 14.99 2.00
N GLY A 129 -13.58 15.19 1.03
CA GLY A 129 -12.36 16.02 1.16
C GLY A 129 -11.04 15.26 1.04
N ALA A 130 -11.05 13.96 0.73
CA ALA A 130 -9.82 13.26 0.40
C ALA A 130 -9.19 13.90 -0.85
N SER A 131 -7.88 14.16 -0.79
CA SER A 131 -7.11 14.62 -1.95
C SER A 131 -6.93 13.52 -3.00
N PHE A 132 -7.01 12.26 -2.56
CA PHE A 132 -6.87 11.09 -3.39
C PHE A 132 -7.63 9.92 -2.77
N ALA A 133 -8.29 9.11 -3.60
CA ALA A 133 -8.90 7.87 -3.13
C ALA A 133 -8.85 6.77 -4.20
N ALA A 134 -8.64 5.51 -3.79
CA ALA A 134 -8.62 4.36 -4.68
C ALA A 134 -9.17 3.09 -4.02
N ASP A 135 -9.68 2.18 -4.85
CA ASP A 135 -10.20 0.87 -4.43
C ASP A 135 -9.27 -0.30 -4.81
N GLY A 136 -9.66 -1.50 -4.39
CA GLY A 136 -8.90 -2.74 -4.59
C GLY A 136 -8.93 -3.27 -6.03
N LYS A 137 -9.68 -2.68 -6.95
CA LYS A 137 -9.69 -3.09 -8.36
C LYS A 137 -8.43 -2.63 -9.07
N SER A 138 -7.89 -1.50 -8.64
CA SER A 138 -6.68 -0.90 -9.20
C SER A 138 -5.41 -1.56 -8.64
N VAL A 139 -5.44 -2.04 -7.40
CA VAL A 139 -4.31 -2.70 -6.73
C VAL A 139 -4.28 -4.18 -7.12
N ASN A 140 -3.62 -4.49 -8.25
CA ASN A 140 -3.53 -5.85 -8.76
C ASN A 140 -2.12 -6.44 -8.66
N ASN A 141 -2.00 -7.54 -7.91
CA ASN A 141 -0.82 -8.38 -7.74
C ASN A 141 -0.06 -8.72 -9.02
N ALA A 142 -0.78 -8.83 -10.15
CA ALA A 142 -0.21 -9.11 -11.46
C ALA A 142 0.88 -8.09 -11.84
N LEU A 143 0.81 -6.85 -11.37
CA LEU A 143 1.82 -5.82 -11.64
C LEU A 143 3.19 -6.15 -11.04
N ALA A 144 3.23 -6.86 -9.91
CA ALA A 144 4.46 -7.09 -9.15
C ALA A 144 5.04 -8.49 -9.36
N PHE A 145 4.21 -9.55 -9.28
CA PHE A 145 4.71 -10.92 -9.16
C PHE A 145 5.57 -11.41 -10.32
N PRO A 146 5.16 -11.28 -11.59
CA PRO A 146 5.94 -11.85 -12.70
C PRO A 146 7.37 -11.30 -12.74
N GLY A 147 7.52 -9.99 -12.55
CA GLY A 147 8.82 -9.33 -12.51
C GLY A 147 9.64 -9.72 -11.26
N LEU A 148 9.04 -9.64 -10.07
CA LEU A 148 9.71 -9.99 -8.81
C LEU A 148 10.22 -11.43 -8.80
N PHE A 149 9.42 -12.39 -9.26
CA PHE A 149 9.83 -13.79 -9.32
C PHE A 149 10.96 -14.00 -10.33
N LYS A 150 10.86 -13.44 -11.53
CA LYS A 150 11.90 -13.59 -12.54
C LYS A 150 13.23 -13.00 -12.06
N ALA A 151 13.20 -11.85 -11.40
CA ALA A 151 14.39 -11.25 -10.80
C ALA A 151 14.97 -12.09 -9.66
N ALA A 152 14.13 -12.58 -8.75
CA ALA A 152 14.56 -13.45 -7.65
C ALA A 152 15.26 -14.73 -8.13
N LEU A 153 14.73 -15.34 -9.20
CA LEU A 153 15.35 -16.49 -9.85
C LEU A 153 16.68 -16.14 -10.50
N ALA A 154 16.77 -14.98 -11.16
CA ALA A 154 17.99 -14.54 -11.83
C ALA A 154 19.16 -14.32 -10.86
N VAL A 155 18.89 -13.76 -9.68
CA VAL A 155 19.90 -13.55 -8.62
C VAL A 155 20.05 -14.74 -7.66
N GLN A 156 19.33 -15.84 -7.92
CA GLN A 156 19.30 -17.03 -7.07
C GLN A 156 18.97 -16.73 -5.60
N SER A 157 18.09 -15.76 -5.36
CA SER A 157 17.66 -15.42 -4.00
C SER A 157 16.86 -16.56 -3.39
N THR A 158 17.11 -16.84 -2.10
CA THR A 158 16.35 -17.84 -1.33
C THR A 158 15.01 -17.32 -0.85
N GLU A 159 14.81 -15.99 -0.87
CA GLU A 159 13.56 -15.33 -0.48
C GLU A 159 13.30 -14.05 -1.27
N ILE A 160 12.09 -13.52 -1.16
CA ILE A 160 11.75 -12.20 -1.73
C ILE A 160 11.68 -11.20 -0.58
N SER A 161 12.79 -10.49 -0.39
CA SER A 161 13.01 -9.55 0.70
C SER A 161 12.16 -8.29 0.57
N SER A 162 12.09 -7.50 1.64
CA SER A 162 11.43 -6.18 1.58
C SER A 162 12.17 -5.19 0.67
N THR A 163 13.51 -5.27 0.59
CA THR A 163 14.29 -4.43 -0.33
C THR A 163 13.93 -4.68 -1.79
N MET A 164 13.75 -5.94 -2.20
CA MET A 164 13.29 -6.29 -3.55
C MET A 164 11.87 -5.75 -3.82
N LYS A 165 10.95 -5.88 -2.85
CA LYS A 165 9.58 -5.36 -2.97
C LYS A 165 9.56 -3.84 -3.08
N ILE A 166 10.38 -3.14 -2.29
CA ILE A 166 10.48 -1.68 -2.36
C ILE A 166 11.03 -1.23 -3.73
N ALA A 167 12.06 -1.90 -4.26
CA ALA A 167 12.58 -1.61 -5.59
C ALA A 167 11.51 -1.83 -6.68
N ALA A 168 10.78 -2.93 -6.60
CA ALA A 168 9.66 -3.21 -7.50
C ALA A 168 8.54 -2.15 -7.38
N ALA A 169 8.16 -1.76 -6.17
CA ALA A 169 7.13 -0.75 -5.93
C ALA A 169 7.52 0.61 -6.52
N LYS A 170 8.79 1.03 -6.38
CA LYS A 170 9.31 2.25 -7.00
C LYS A 170 9.25 2.18 -8.53
N ALA A 171 9.62 1.05 -9.13
CA ALA A 171 9.55 0.85 -10.57
C ALA A 171 8.10 0.92 -11.10
N ILE A 172 7.16 0.25 -10.42
CA ILE A 172 5.73 0.29 -10.77
C ILE A 172 5.18 1.72 -10.66
N SER A 173 5.49 2.43 -9.56
CA SER A 173 5.00 3.80 -9.35
C SER A 173 5.54 4.79 -10.39
N ALA A 174 6.75 4.58 -10.91
CA ALA A 174 7.36 5.43 -11.92
C ALA A 174 6.67 5.33 -13.30
N LEU A 175 5.97 4.22 -13.55
CA LEU A 175 5.21 3.97 -14.78
C LEU A 175 3.74 4.40 -14.69
N ALA A 176 3.27 4.82 -13.52
CA ALA A 176 1.89 5.30 -13.37
C ALA A 176 1.73 6.67 -14.04
N ASP A 177 0.80 6.76 -14.99
CA ASP A 177 0.40 8.00 -15.65
C ASP A 177 -0.26 8.98 -14.66
N GLN A 178 -0.34 10.25 -15.05
CA GLN A 178 -0.96 11.27 -14.20
C GLN A 178 -2.46 10.99 -14.02
N GLY A 179 -2.90 10.91 -12.77
CA GLY A 179 -4.26 10.56 -12.36
C GLY A 179 -4.48 9.05 -12.20
N GLU A 180 -3.47 8.22 -12.46
CA GLU A 180 -3.51 6.79 -12.23
C GLU A 180 -2.76 6.39 -10.96
N VAL A 181 -3.36 5.47 -10.21
CA VAL A 181 -2.79 4.95 -8.96
C VAL A 181 -1.55 4.10 -9.25
N VAL A 182 -1.66 3.23 -10.27
CA VAL A 182 -0.66 2.29 -10.75
C VAL A 182 -0.87 2.11 -12.26
N PRO A 183 0.17 1.73 -13.02
CA PRO A 183 0.01 1.46 -14.45
C PRO A 183 -0.97 0.33 -14.72
N SER A 184 -1.49 0.27 -15.94
CA SER A 184 -2.26 -0.87 -16.44
C SER A 184 -1.50 -2.19 -16.24
N VAL A 185 -2.23 -3.25 -15.85
CA VAL A 185 -1.70 -4.62 -15.77
C VAL A 185 -1.14 -5.15 -17.10
N PHE A 186 -1.51 -4.51 -18.21
CA PHE A 186 -1.03 -4.83 -19.55
C PHE A 186 0.06 -3.89 -20.05
N HIS A 187 0.55 -2.98 -19.21
CA HIS A 187 1.63 -2.07 -19.60
C HIS A 187 2.89 -2.88 -19.94
N PRO A 188 3.43 -2.77 -21.17
CA PRO A 188 4.44 -3.69 -21.70
C PRO A 188 5.73 -3.69 -20.89
N ASP A 189 6.08 -2.55 -20.29
CA ASP A 189 7.36 -2.37 -19.61
C ASP A 189 7.33 -2.72 -18.11
N VAL A 190 6.15 -2.91 -17.49
CA VAL A 190 6.04 -3.06 -16.03
C VAL A 190 6.91 -4.19 -15.48
N HIS A 191 6.87 -5.36 -16.11
CA HIS A 191 7.64 -6.50 -15.61
C HIS A 191 9.12 -6.36 -15.88
N GLU A 192 9.52 -5.79 -17.00
CA GLU A 192 10.93 -5.59 -17.32
C GLU A 192 11.55 -4.56 -16.38
N ASP A 193 10.87 -3.44 -16.13
CA ASP A 193 11.33 -2.41 -15.19
C ASP A 193 11.42 -2.93 -13.75
N VAL A 194 10.44 -3.73 -13.30
CA VAL A 194 10.52 -4.42 -12.01
C VAL A 194 11.75 -5.33 -11.95
N ILE A 195 12.03 -6.10 -13.01
CA ILE A 195 13.20 -6.99 -13.04
C ILE A 195 14.49 -6.19 -12.93
N GLN A 196 14.66 -5.16 -13.77
CA GLN A 196 15.86 -4.33 -13.78
C GLN A 196 16.06 -3.60 -12.45
N ALA A 197 15.00 -3.09 -11.83
CA ALA A 197 15.07 -2.43 -10.53
C ALA A 197 15.56 -3.37 -9.42
N VAL A 198 15.14 -4.63 -9.45
CA VAL A 198 15.56 -5.63 -8.47
C VAL A 198 16.98 -6.11 -8.73
N LEU A 199 17.37 -6.35 -9.99
CA LEU A 199 18.73 -6.80 -10.35
C LEU A 199 19.80 -5.80 -9.89
N LYS A 200 19.54 -4.49 -10.03
CA LYS A 200 20.43 -3.41 -9.58
C LYS A 200 20.76 -3.43 -8.08
N LEU A 201 19.99 -4.13 -7.25
CA LEU A 201 20.31 -4.29 -5.83
C LEU A 201 21.47 -5.27 -5.57
N PHE A 202 21.87 -6.04 -6.58
CA PHE A 202 22.85 -7.12 -6.50
C PHE A 202 24.06 -6.91 -7.43
N GLU A 203 24.16 -5.73 -8.05
CA GLU A 203 25.33 -5.26 -8.81
C GLU A 203 26.36 -4.60 -7.87
#